data_AF-A0AAV0SRU9-F1
#
_entry.id   AF-A0AAV0SRU9-F1
#
_cell.length_a   1.000
_cell.length_b   1.000
_cell.length_c   1.000
_cell.angle_alpha   90.00
_cell.angle_beta   90.00
_cell.angle_gamma   90.00
#
_symmetry.space_group_name_H-M   'P 1'
#
loop_
_entity.id
_entity.type
_entity.pdbx_description
1 polymer ?
#
loop_
_entity_poly.entity_id
_entity_poly.type
_entity_poly.pdbx_seq_one_letter_code
_entity_poly.pdbx_strand_id
1 'polypeptide(L)' 'MSTKRAEVILGSDNHFHWEFVMRMTLARKGLLAHIQMVKPEAEMTEAWVINDMKALKLIAQGIAGEHHTKILSATTAIQA' A
#
# COMPACT_ATOMS: atom_id res chain seq x y z
N MET A 1 29.12 15.73 -12.67
CA MET A 1 27.77 15.16 -12.51
C MET A 1 27.92 13.67 -12.24
N SER A 2 27.58 13.19 -11.05
CA SER A 2 27.75 11.78 -10.68
C SER A 2 26.56 10.99 -11.19
N THR A 3 26.78 10.12 -12.17
CA THR A 3 25.78 9.21 -12.72
C THR A 3 25.50 8.11 -11.69
N LYS A 4 24.58 8.36 -10.75
CA LYS A 4 24.08 7.28 -9.89
C LYS A 4 23.41 6.24 -10.80
N ARG A 5 23.91 5.01 -10.76
CA ARG A 5 23.39 3.88 -11.55
C ARG A 5 21.90 3.71 -11.27
N ALA A 6 21.13 3.34 -12.30
CA ALA A 6 19.67 3.14 -12.19
C ALA A 6 19.29 2.18 -11.04
N GLU A 7 20.17 1.23 -10.71
CA GLU A 7 20.08 0.32 -9.56
C GLU A 7 19.95 1.05 -8.20
N VAL A 8 20.68 2.16 -8.01
CA VAL A 8 20.64 2.99 -6.79
C VAL A 8 19.36 3.84 -6.75
N ILE A 9 18.76 4.13 -7.91
CA ILE A 9 17.52 4.88 -8.01
C ILE A 9 16.30 3.95 -7.88
N LEU A 10 16.42 2.67 -8.23
CA LEU A 10 15.31 1.69 -8.28
C LEU A 10 15.44 0.58 -7.23
N GLY A 11 16.29 0.74 -6.21
CA GLY A 11 16.41 -0.21 -5.11
C GLY A 11 15.08 -0.45 -4.38
N SER A 12 14.97 -1.56 -3.66
CA SER A 12 13.78 -1.97 -2.87
C SER A 12 13.32 -0.92 -1.85
N ASP A 13 14.22 -0.01 -1.52
CA ASP A 13 14.12 1.07 -0.54
C ASP A 13 13.57 2.35 -1.20
N ASN A 14 13.34 2.33 -2.52
CA ASN A 14 12.66 3.39 -3.24
C ASN A 14 11.13 3.24 -3.13
N HIS A 15 10.52 4.23 -2.50
CA HIS A 15 9.07 4.38 -2.37
C HIS A 15 8.31 4.25 -3.70
N PHE A 16 8.79 4.86 -4.79
CA PHE A 16 8.10 4.81 -6.09
C PHE A 16 8.15 3.42 -6.73
N HIS A 17 9.27 2.72 -6.57
CA HIS A 17 9.39 1.35 -7.07
C HIS A 17 8.46 0.42 -6.29
N TRP A 18 8.45 0.55 -4.96
CA TRP A 18 7.53 -0.19 -4.10
C TRP A 18 6.06 0.08 -4.45
N GLU A 19 5.67 1.36 -4.59
CA GLU A 19 4.31 1.76 -4.92
C GLU A 19 3.88 1.19 -6.28
N PHE A 20 4.74 1.27 -7.29
CA PHE A 20 4.49 0.70 -8.61
C PHE A 20 4.29 -0.81 -8.56
N VAL A 21 5.19 -1.54 -7.87
CA VAL A 21 5.08 -3.00 -7.70
C VAL A 21 3.79 -3.38 -6.96
N MET A 22 3.42 -2.61 -5.93
CA MET A 22 2.21 -2.85 -5.15
C MET A 22 0.94 -2.63 -5.99
N ARG A 23 0.86 -1.51 -6.73
CA ARG A 23 -0.26 -1.23 -7.64
C ARG A 23 -0.40 -2.29 -8.72
N MET A 24 0.71 -2.74 -9.31
CA MET A 24 0.71 -3.82 -10.30
C MET A 24 0.26 -5.16 -9.70
N THR A 25 0.69 -5.47 -8.48
CA THR A 25 0.28 -6.70 -7.77
C THR A 25 -1.22 -6.71 -7.48
N LEU A 26 -1.76 -5.58 -7.02
CA LEU A 26 -3.19 -5.41 -6.76
C LEU A 26 -4.01 -5.45 -8.05
N ALA A 27 -3.53 -4.84 -9.13
CA ALA A 27 -4.20 -4.87 -10.44
C ALA A 27 -4.34 -6.31 -10.97
N ARG A 28 -3.27 -7.12 -10.91
CA ARG A 28 -3.31 -8.54 -11.31
C ARG A 28 -4.28 -9.37 -10.47
N LYS A 29 -4.59 -8.94 -9.25
CA LYS A 29 -5.55 -9.58 -8.35
C LYS A 29 -6.96 -9.00 -8.44
N GLY A 30 -7.19 -8.00 -9.29
CA GLY A 30 -8.47 -7.29 -9.37
C GLY A 30 -8.79 -6.42 -8.15
N LEU A 31 -7.78 -6.07 -7.35
CA LEU A 31 -7.94 -5.36 -6.08
C LEU A 31 -7.54 -3.87 -6.14
N LEU A 32 -7.02 -3.39 -7.27
CA LEU A 32 -6.50 -2.01 -7.37
C LEU A 32 -7.57 -0.94 -7.07
N ALA A 33 -8.82 -1.16 -7.48
CA ALA A 33 -9.91 -0.23 -7.23
C ALA A 33 -10.17 0.03 -5.74
N HIS A 34 -9.88 -0.96 -4.88
CA HIS A 34 -10.07 -0.87 -3.43
C HIS A 34 -9.10 0.09 -2.74
N ILE A 35 -8.00 0.48 -3.42
CA ILE A 35 -7.02 1.42 -2.85
C ILE A 35 -7.00 2.78 -3.54
N GLN A 36 -7.69 2.90 -4.67
CA GLN A 36 -7.79 4.15 -5.46
C GLN A 36 -9.08 4.90 -5.17
N MET A 37 -10.11 4.21 -4.69
CA MET A 37 -11.44 4.79 -4.45
C MET A 37 -11.88 4.51 -3.02
N VAL A 38 -12.25 5.57 -2.30
CA VAL A 38 -12.99 5.44 -1.05
C VAL A 38 -14.44 5.27 -1.40
N LYS A 39 -15.02 4.14 -1.00
CA LYS A 39 -16.44 3.87 -1.22
C LYS A 39 -17.26 4.44 -0.06
N PRO A 40 -18.40 5.11 -0.30
CA PRO A 40 -19.30 5.50 0.78
C PRO A 40 -19.77 4.27 1.55
N GLU A 41 -19.85 4.37 2.88
CA GLU A 41 -20.22 3.26 3.75
C GLU A 41 -21.58 2.64 3.38
N ALA A 42 -22.55 3.48 3.00
CA ALA A 42 -23.87 3.05 2.54
C ALA A 42 -23.85 2.17 1.28
N GLU A 43 -22.76 2.20 0.51
CA GLU A 43 -22.59 1.40 -0.72
C GLU A 43 -21.60 0.23 -0.53
N MET A 44 -21.01 0.07 0.66
CA MET A 44 -20.08 -1.01 0.97
C MET A 44 -20.84 -2.32 1.19
N THR A 45 -20.71 -3.23 0.23
CA THR A 45 -21.22 -4.60 0.39
C THR A 45 -20.23 -5.44 1.22
N GLU A 46 -20.69 -6.54 1.80
CA GLU A 46 -19.80 -7.47 2.53
C GLU A 46 -18.64 -7.96 1.65
N ALA A 47 -18.92 -8.31 0.39
CA ALA A 47 -17.90 -8.70 -0.58
C ALA A 47 -16.88 -7.58 -0.85
N TRP A 48 -17.32 -6.33 -0.86
CA TRP A 48 -16.44 -5.17 -0.99
C TRP A 48 -15.48 -5.06 0.19
N VAL A 49 -16.00 -5.13 1.42
CA VAL A 49 -15.22 -5.05 2.67
C VAL A 49 -14.18 -6.18 2.74
N ILE A 50 -14.55 -7.39 2.36
CA ILE A 50 -13.63 -8.54 2.33
C ILE A 50 -12.47 -8.30 1.36
N ASN A 51 -12.76 -7.78 0.16
CA ASN A 51 -11.73 -7.52 -0.84
C ASN A 51 -10.86 -6.30 -0.49
N ASP A 52 -11.44 -5.31 0.18
CA ASP A 52 -10.73 -4.16 0.74
C ASP A 52 -9.70 -4.61 1.79
N MET A 53 -10.11 -5.43 2.76
CA MET A 53 -9.20 -6.00 3.75
C MET A 53 -8.10 -6.87 3.11
N LYS A 54 -8.40 -7.62 2.05
CA LYS A 54 -7.38 -8.38 1.30
C LYS A 54 -6.35 -7.46 0.65
N ALA A 55 -6.79 -6.34 0.06
CA ALA A 55 -5.90 -5.35 -0.53
C ALA A 55 -4.98 -4.73 0.53
N LEU A 56 -5.54 -4.33 1.68
CA LEU A 56 -4.79 -3.79 2.81
C LEU A 56 -3.76 -4.78 3.37
N LYS A 57 -4.15 -6.06 3.52
CA LYS A 57 -3.23 -7.13 3.95
C LYS A 57 -2.04 -7.27 3.02
N LEU A 58 -2.25 -7.21 1.70
CA LEU A 58 -1.17 -7.31 0.71
C LEU A 58 -0.23 -6.11 0.78
N ILE A 59 -0.77 -4.90 0.97
CA ILE A 59 0.03 -3.69 1.18
C ILE A 59 0.89 -3.85 2.43
N ALA A 60 0.30 -4.23 3.56
CA ALA A 60 1.01 -4.43 4.82
C ALA A 60 2.15 -5.46 4.72
N GLN A 61 1.93 -6.54 3.95
CA GLN A 61 2.96 -7.55 3.67
C GLN A 61 4.12 -7.03 2.81
N GLY A 62 3.84 -6.10 1.88
CA GLY A 62 4.85 -5.55 0.99
C GLY A 62 5.67 -4.42 1.60
N ILE A 63 5.24 -3.81 2.71
CA ILE A 63 6.03 -2.82 3.43
C ILE A 63 7.23 -3.56 4.05
N ALA A 64 8.45 -3.19 3.67
CA ALA A 64 9.67 -3.77 4.23
C ALA A 64 9.66 -3.64 5.77
N GLY A 65 10.22 -4.62 6.50
CA GLY A 65 10.19 -4.66 7.96
C GLY A 65 10.75 -3.40 8.65
N GLU A 66 11.68 -2.67 8.01
CA GLU A 66 12.19 -1.37 8.50
C GLU A 66 11.17 -0.22 8.42
N HIS A 67 10.10 -0.37 7.66
CA HIS A 67 9.01 0.60 7.55
C HIS A 67 7.77 0.21 8.36
N HIS A 68 7.69 -1.03 8.90
CA HIS A 68 6.63 -1.45 9.82
C HIS A 68 6.59 -0.58 11.09
N THR A 69 7.73 -0.06 11.55
CA THR A 69 7.81 0.86 12.71
C THR A 69 7.31 2.27 12.42
N LYS A 70 7.07 2.62 11.15
CA LYS A 70 6.60 3.96 10.72
C LYS A 70 5.10 4.02 10.44
N ILE A 71 4.40 2.89 10.46
CA ILE A 71 2.94 2.88 10.56
C ILE A 71 2.65 3.25 12.02
N LEU A 72 2.50 4.56 12.27
CA LEU A 72 1.99 5.04 13.55
C LEU A 72 0.68 4.31 13.81
N SER A 73 0.65 3.52 14.88
CA SER A 73 -0.55 2.87 15.37
C SER A 73 -1.66 3.92 15.40
N ALA A 74 -2.74 3.70 14.64
CA ALA A 74 -3.86 4.65 14.53
C ALA A 74 -4.47 5.03 15.90
N THR A 75 -4.11 4.31 16.96
CA THR A 75 -4.47 4.56 18.35
C THR A 75 -3.90 5.87 18.93
N THR A 76 -2.74 6.37 18.49
CA THR A 76 -2.18 7.62 19.05
C THR A 76 -2.79 8.90 18.46
N ALA A 77 -3.55 8.81 17.37
CA ALA A 77 -4.28 9.96 16.81
C ALA A 77 -5.59 10.28 17.56
N ILE A 78 -6.06 9.38 18.45
CA ILE A 78 -7.24 9.59 19.30
C ILE A 78 -6.94 10.47 20.52
N GLN A 79 -5.67 10.73 20.84
CA GLN A 79 -5.25 11.47 22.04
C GLN A 79 -4.74 12.89 21.76
N ALA A 80 -5.05 13.48 20.59
CA ALA A 80 -4.74 14.87 20.26
C ALA A 80 -6.00 15.75 20.28
#